data_AF-A0A5J4YJD9-F1
#
_entry.id   AF-A0A5J4YJD9-F1
#
_cell.length_a   1.000
_cell.length_b   1.000
_cell.length_c   1.000
_cell.angle_alpha   90.00
_cell.angle_beta   90.00
_cell.angle_gamma   90.00
#
_symmetry.space_group_name_H-M   'P 1'
#
loop_
_entity.id
_entity.type
_entity.pdbx_description
1 polymer ?
#
loop_
_entity_poly.entity_id
_entity_poly.type
_entity_poly.pdbx_seq_one_letter_code
_entity_poly.pdbx_strand_id
1 'polypeptide(L)'
;MAETLFVSCGIAPRTGRQPVRTRAKCRAASRDQPSEAVPGDSKVRRVLEGIDGGKPWKGLNAADAAWTRLKEAGSMDPFFKGEVVHRIRGRKTPAQVNGDTLNVDVLICGGTLGIFLALALLKQNEKKLRVAVVERGPLVGREQEWNISREELGVLVDTLGLFSADELEECVRGEFNPMRIAFGASMAEAQAAQLEVRNVLNLGVAPDRLIAKSKAKFEALGGVLLEFHEFVKTDLYDHGSVTLLKKLGRRKDVRSQGAGGASQFESVEKGAAGDGFCTVNARLVVDAMGNFSPIMLQARRQNGRGLAPDGVCLVVGTCADNAGPWDVRVDGSGDLIYSITPVANQRQYFWEAFPAAGGGRTTYMFSYLDAEAGRPSLIEMFEDYFDMMPAYQYTTLDALEFRRALFGFFPSYKDSPLSSSFDRILHVGDSSGLQSPLSFGGFGALLRHLDRLCSGISIALEEPSDRLLKASALQALTPYQPSLSVTWLFQRSMCVKLDQDVRNENLVNQVLQTTFLEMSKMGTGVLVPFLQDVVQAGGLTRALVAMTVADLGLVLQVMAVVGPGGIASWYAHYMALLSYAVLSRLAEPLQGKLLESPELSPVQKYFLLNTIRAWQYGSGRDHGATRHE
;
A
#
# COMPACT_ATOMS: atom_id res chain seq x y z
N MET A 1 -44.45 -44.13 1.62
CA MET A 1 -45.08 -43.24 2.62
C MET A 1 -45.54 -44.12 3.75
N ALA A 2 -45.30 -43.70 5.00
CA ALA A 2 -45.78 -44.34 6.25
C ALA A 2 -45.21 -45.77 6.48
N GLU A 3 -45.06 -46.37 7.67
CA GLU A 3 -45.34 -46.03 9.06
C GLU A 3 -44.79 -47.22 9.93
N THR A 4 -44.36 -46.94 11.17
CA THR A 4 -44.41 -47.82 12.39
C THR A 4 -43.51 -49.06 12.62
N LEU A 5 -43.17 -49.26 13.94
CA LEU A 5 -42.91 -50.51 14.73
C LEU A 5 -41.47 -51.13 14.68
N PHE A 6 -40.80 -51.70 15.71
CA PHE A 6 -40.97 -52.16 17.12
C PHE A 6 -39.55 -52.14 17.79
N VAL A 7 -39.27 -51.66 19.01
CA VAL A 7 -39.29 -52.30 20.37
C VAL A 7 -38.21 -53.38 20.70
N SER A 8 -37.39 -53.05 21.71
CA SER A 8 -36.84 -53.84 22.85
C SER A 8 -36.03 -55.13 22.65
N CYS A 9 -34.81 -55.16 23.22
CA CYS A 9 -34.51 -55.98 24.43
C CYS A 9 -33.17 -55.57 25.07
N GLY A 10 -33.18 -55.36 26.39
CA GLY A 10 -31.98 -55.10 27.19
C GLY A 10 -31.25 -56.39 27.59
N ILE A 11 -30.03 -56.23 28.11
CA ILE A 11 -29.37 -57.00 29.20
C ILE A 11 -27.95 -56.39 29.38
N ALA A 12 -27.65 -55.93 30.59
CA ALA A 12 -26.30 -55.87 31.17
C ALA A 12 -26.16 -57.10 32.10
N PRO A 13 -24.97 -57.62 32.52
CA PRO A 13 -23.76 -56.83 32.84
C PRO A 13 -22.37 -57.52 32.70
N ARG A 14 -21.31 -56.77 33.06
CA ARG A 14 -19.96 -57.17 33.54
C ARG A 14 -19.00 -57.89 32.58
N THR A 15 -17.84 -57.28 32.30
CA THR A 15 -16.55 -57.43 33.02
C THR A 15 -15.45 -56.67 32.27
N GLY A 16 -14.46 -56.19 33.00
CA GLY A 16 -13.49 -55.19 32.51
C GLY A 16 -12.29 -55.73 31.74
N ARG A 17 -11.54 -54.78 31.18
CA ARG A 17 -10.06 -54.69 31.13
C ARG A 17 -9.69 -53.43 30.34
N GLN A 18 -9.06 -52.48 31.02
CA GLN A 18 -8.37 -51.36 30.37
C GLN A 18 -7.14 -51.88 29.61
N PRO A 19 -6.80 -51.29 28.45
CA PRO A 19 -5.43 -51.24 27.98
C PRO A 19 -4.84 -49.85 28.25
N VAL A 20 -3.72 -49.88 28.98
CA VAL A 20 -2.83 -48.77 29.29
C VAL A 20 -2.29 -48.15 27.99
N ARG A 21 -2.56 -46.85 27.76
CA ARG A 21 -1.81 -46.04 26.81
C ARG A 21 -0.70 -45.29 27.56
N THR A 22 0.53 -45.71 27.34
CA THR A 22 1.75 -45.03 27.77
C THR A 22 1.88 -43.68 27.07
N ARG A 23 1.58 -42.59 27.78
CA ARG A 23 2.02 -41.23 27.40
C ARG A 23 3.48 -41.07 27.85
N ALA A 24 4.40 -41.10 26.89
CA ALA A 24 5.74 -40.60 27.11
C ALA A 24 5.66 -39.08 27.36
N LYS A 25 5.97 -38.67 28.60
CA LYS A 25 6.16 -37.26 28.97
C LYS A 25 7.49 -36.79 28.37
N CYS A 26 7.46 -36.07 27.25
CA CYS A 26 8.52 -35.11 26.97
C CYS A 26 8.43 -34.02 28.04
N ARG A 27 9.47 -33.92 28.88
CA ARG A 27 9.65 -32.81 29.82
C ARG A 27 9.79 -31.53 28.99
N ALA A 28 8.74 -30.71 28.97
CA ALA A 28 8.88 -29.30 28.69
C ALA A 28 9.81 -28.72 29.77
N ALA A 29 10.87 -28.04 29.36
CA ALA A 29 11.63 -27.18 30.25
C ALA A 29 10.64 -26.21 30.90
N SER A 30 10.70 -26.10 32.22
CA SER A 30 9.92 -25.15 33.00
C SER A 30 10.24 -23.74 32.48
N ARG A 31 9.30 -23.15 31.73
CA ARG A 31 9.24 -21.71 31.58
C ARG A 31 8.90 -21.15 32.96
N ASP A 32 9.78 -20.30 33.47
CA ASP A 32 9.40 -19.33 34.48
C ASP A 32 8.08 -18.68 34.06
N GLN A 33 7.18 -18.55 35.02
CA GLN A 33 5.95 -17.79 34.85
C GLN A 33 6.31 -16.40 34.29
N PRO A 34 5.54 -15.83 33.35
CA PRO A 34 5.77 -14.46 32.94
C PRO A 34 5.68 -13.61 34.20
N SER A 35 6.76 -12.91 34.54
CA SER A 35 6.70 -11.88 35.58
C SER A 35 5.55 -10.95 35.19
N GLU A 36 4.59 -10.76 36.09
CA GLU A 36 3.57 -9.72 35.93
C GLU A 36 4.29 -8.40 35.68
N ALA A 37 4.36 -7.99 34.41
CA ALA A 37 4.91 -6.70 34.04
C ALA A 37 4.05 -5.65 34.73
N VAL A 38 4.68 -4.79 35.53
CA VAL A 38 4.04 -3.64 36.14
C VAL A 38 3.28 -2.89 35.04
N PRO A 39 1.94 -2.72 35.14
CA PRO A 39 1.17 -2.00 34.14
C PRO A 39 1.61 -0.53 34.12
N GLY A 40 2.56 -0.17 33.26
CA GLY A 40 3.00 1.21 33.11
C GLY A 40 4.41 1.46 32.58
N ASP A 41 5.35 0.50 32.63
CA ASP A 41 6.77 0.73 32.30
C ASP A 41 7.31 -0.21 31.21
N SER A 42 6.65 -0.24 30.06
CA SER A 42 7.06 -1.06 28.93
C SER A 42 8.32 -0.49 28.26
N LYS A 43 9.16 -1.36 27.67
CA LYS A 43 10.38 -0.94 26.96
C LYS A 43 10.05 0.01 25.82
N VAL A 44 8.95 -0.27 25.11
CA VAL A 44 8.43 0.57 24.03
C VAL A 44 8.10 1.97 24.55
N ARG A 45 7.40 2.08 25.68
CA ARG A 45 7.08 3.38 26.26
C ARG A 45 8.33 4.20 26.56
N ARG A 46 9.31 3.60 27.26
CA ARG A 46 10.56 4.29 27.63
C ARG A 46 11.32 4.81 26.41
N VAL A 47 11.47 4.00 25.38
CA VAL A 47 12.17 4.41 24.14
C VAL A 47 11.39 5.50 23.42
N LEU A 48 10.08 5.31 23.22
CA LEU A 48 9.28 6.25 22.41
C LEU A 48 8.97 7.57 23.12
N GLU A 49 8.91 7.60 24.45
CA GLU A 49 8.84 8.83 25.24
C GLU A 49 10.13 9.66 25.15
N GLY A 50 11.28 9.00 24.94
CA GLY A 50 12.57 9.66 24.75
C GLY A 50 12.77 10.36 23.40
N ILE A 51 11.91 10.07 22.41
CA ILE A 51 12.03 10.60 21.04
C ILE A 51 11.11 11.81 20.85
N ASP A 52 11.64 12.94 20.34
CA ASP A 52 10.89 14.16 19.98
C ASP A 52 9.85 14.58 21.05
N GLY A 53 10.26 14.56 22.33
CA GLY A 53 9.40 14.92 23.47
C GLY A 53 8.19 13.99 23.68
N GLY A 54 8.30 12.73 23.29
CA GLY A 54 7.29 11.69 23.47
C GLY A 54 6.12 11.72 22.49
N LYS A 55 6.22 12.50 21.42
CA LYS A 55 5.22 12.50 20.34
C LYS A 55 5.03 11.12 19.70
N PRO A 56 6.06 10.29 19.46
CA PRO A 56 5.86 8.97 18.88
C PRO A 56 5.04 8.03 19.75
N TRP A 57 5.19 8.10 21.09
CA TRP A 57 4.36 7.32 22.00
C TRP A 57 2.87 7.69 21.88
N LYS A 58 2.54 8.98 21.82
CA LYS A 58 1.16 9.44 21.59
C LYS A 58 0.63 8.97 20.23
N GLY A 59 1.45 9.08 19.19
CA GLY A 59 1.10 8.61 17.85
C GLY A 59 0.83 7.11 17.82
N LEU A 60 1.64 6.31 18.52
CA LEU A 60 1.49 4.86 18.58
C LEU A 60 0.15 4.48 19.21
N ASN A 61 -0.20 5.10 20.34
CA ASN A 61 -1.49 4.88 21.00
C ASN A 61 -2.68 5.22 20.08
N ALA A 62 -2.60 6.32 19.32
CA ALA A 62 -3.65 6.70 18.38
C ALA A 62 -3.79 5.69 17.23
N ALA A 63 -2.68 5.24 16.66
CA ALA A 63 -2.65 4.23 15.61
C ALA A 63 -3.15 2.87 16.12
N ASP A 64 -2.79 2.50 17.35
CA ASP A 64 -3.20 1.25 17.98
C ASP A 64 -4.70 1.24 18.31
N ALA A 65 -5.24 2.37 18.79
CA ALA A 65 -6.68 2.53 18.97
C ALA A 65 -7.44 2.44 17.64
N ALA A 66 -6.88 3.01 16.56
CA ALA A 66 -7.45 2.87 15.22
C ALA A 66 -7.44 1.41 14.74
N TRP A 67 -6.32 0.71 14.92
CA TRP A 67 -6.20 -0.71 14.59
C TRP A 67 -7.19 -1.57 15.38
N THR A 68 -7.31 -1.32 16.68
CA THR A 68 -8.26 -2.01 17.56
C THR A 68 -9.70 -1.81 17.10
N ARG A 69 -10.11 -0.56 16.78
CA ARG A 69 -11.44 -0.29 16.23
C ARG A 69 -11.71 -1.06 14.94
N LEU A 70 -10.72 -1.18 14.05
CA LEU A 70 -10.85 -1.93 12.80
C LEU A 70 -11.08 -3.42 13.09
N LYS A 71 -10.25 -4.01 13.94
CA LYS A 71 -10.35 -5.43 14.30
C LYS A 71 -11.67 -5.78 14.99
N GLU A 72 -12.09 -4.96 15.96
CA GLU A 72 -13.34 -5.17 16.72
C GLU A 72 -14.57 -5.04 15.82
N ALA A 73 -14.56 -4.08 14.90
CA ALA A 73 -15.65 -3.91 13.95
C ALA A 73 -15.57 -4.86 12.74
N GLY A 74 -14.44 -5.55 12.56
CA GLY A 74 -14.11 -6.34 11.35
C GLY A 74 -14.19 -5.53 10.05
N SER A 75 -14.19 -4.20 10.11
CA SER A 75 -14.44 -3.33 8.95
C SER A 75 -13.97 -1.90 9.17
N MET A 76 -13.85 -1.16 8.07
CA MET A 76 -13.53 0.28 8.10
C MET A 76 -14.71 1.19 8.47
N ASP A 77 -15.90 0.63 8.76
CA ASP A 77 -17.11 1.42 9.07
C ASP A 77 -16.96 2.41 10.24
N PRO A 78 -16.22 2.09 11.33
CA PRO A 78 -16.03 3.03 12.44
C PRO A 78 -15.27 4.30 12.06
N PHE A 79 -14.46 4.28 11.00
CA PHE A 79 -13.71 5.45 10.56
C PHE A 79 -14.58 6.49 9.87
N PHE A 80 -15.71 6.07 9.31
CA PHE A 80 -16.55 6.98 8.53
C PHE A 80 -18.02 6.55 8.49
N LYS A 81 -18.88 7.33 9.17
CA LYS A 81 -20.34 7.16 9.17
C LYS A 81 -21.03 8.20 8.29
N GLY A 82 -21.93 7.74 7.43
CA GLY A 82 -22.77 8.58 6.57
C GLY A 82 -22.38 8.57 5.10
N GLU A 83 -22.99 9.50 4.35
CA GLU A 83 -22.67 9.81 2.96
C GLU A 83 -21.94 11.15 2.90
N VAL A 84 -20.85 11.19 2.15
CA VAL A 84 -20.08 12.39 1.79
C VAL A 84 -20.11 12.69 0.30
N VAL A 85 -20.55 11.74 -0.51
CA VAL A 85 -20.82 11.95 -1.94
C VAL A 85 -22.31 11.89 -2.15
N HIS A 86 -22.90 12.98 -2.64
CA HIS A 86 -24.33 13.04 -2.93
C HIS A 86 -24.56 13.34 -4.42
N ARG A 87 -25.56 12.70 -5.03
CA ARG A 87 -25.92 12.97 -6.44
C ARG A 87 -27.11 13.92 -6.51
N ILE A 88 -26.91 15.08 -7.12
CA ILE A 88 -27.92 16.12 -7.30
C ILE A 88 -28.32 16.20 -8.78
N ARG A 89 -29.42 15.53 -9.15
CA ARG A 89 -29.88 15.42 -10.54
C ARG A 89 -30.73 16.63 -10.96
N GLY A 90 -30.62 17.03 -12.24
CA GLY A 90 -31.52 18.00 -12.87
C GLY A 90 -31.37 19.43 -12.34
N ARG A 91 -30.28 19.71 -11.62
CA ARG A 91 -29.94 21.04 -11.11
C ARG A 91 -28.59 21.46 -11.67
N LYS A 92 -28.43 22.76 -11.93
CA LYS A 92 -27.12 23.33 -12.22
C LYS A 92 -26.33 23.49 -10.92
N THR A 93 -25.01 23.42 -11.05
CA THR A 93 -24.09 23.82 -9.98
C THR A 93 -24.46 25.23 -9.50
N PRO A 94 -24.65 25.47 -8.20
CA PRO A 94 -24.89 26.81 -7.67
C PRO A 94 -23.74 27.75 -8.07
N ALA A 95 -24.07 28.94 -8.55
CA ALA A 95 -23.06 29.92 -8.96
C ALA A 95 -22.20 30.40 -7.78
N GLN A 96 -22.79 30.49 -6.59
CA GLN A 96 -22.13 30.69 -5.31
C GLN A 96 -22.95 29.98 -4.22
N VAL A 97 -22.28 29.21 -3.36
CA VAL A 97 -22.91 28.66 -2.15
C VAL A 97 -22.68 29.61 -0.97
N ASN A 98 -21.57 30.36 -0.97
CA ASN A 98 -21.21 31.49 -0.10
C ASN A 98 -20.13 32.36 -0.79
N GLY A 99 -19.81 33.54 -0.24
CA GLY A 99 -18.83 34.50 -0.78
C GLY A 99 -17.39 33.99 -0.99
N ASP A 100 -17.06 32.79 -0.48
CA ASP A 100 -15.76 32.11 -0.62
C ASP A 100 -15.85 30.87 -1.54
N THR A 101 -16.30 31.05 -2.79
CA THR A 101 -16.39 29.95 -3.77
C THR A 101 -15.22 29.99 -4.76
N LEU A 102 -14.38 28.95 -4.77
CA LEU A 102 -13.30 28.74 -5.75
C LEU A 102 -13.82 27.92 -6.94
N ASN A 103 -13.52 28.31 -8.17
CA ASN A 103 -13.89 27.56 -9.38
C ASN A 103 -12.64 27.02 -10.07
N VAL A 104 -12.58 25.69 -10.22
CA VAL A 104 -11.47 24.97 -10.86
C VAL A 104 -11.99 23.93 -11.85
N ASP A 105 -11.10 23.41 -12.68
CA ASP A 105 -11.40 22.28 -13.55
C ASP A 105 -11.17 20.96 -12.80
N VAL A 106 -10.09 20.89 -12.01
CA VAL A 106 -9.74 19.71 -11.21
C VAL A 106 -9.51 20.11 -9.74
N LEU A 107 -10.18 19.41 -8.83
CA LEU A 107 -9.92 19.45 -7.40
C LEU A 107 -9.30 18.13 -6.95
N ILE A 108 -8.08 18.16 -6.42
CA ILE A 108 -7.40 16.99 -5.87
C ILE A 108 -7.48 17.05 -4.35
N CYS A 109 -8.14 16.06 -3.74
CA CYS A 109 -8.24 15.92 -2.29
C CYS A 109 -7.14 14.98 -1.79
N GLY A 110 -6.22 15.49 -0.97
CA GLY A 110 -5.02 14.77 -0.51
C GLY A 110 -3.78 15.20 -1.29
N GLY A 111 -2.86 15.90 -0.64
CA GLY A 111 -1.74 16.58 -1.29
C GLY A 111 -0.46 15.76 -1.36
N THR A 112 -0.17 14.91 -0.38
CA THR A 112 1.12 14.20 -0.24
C THR A 112 1.58 13.52 -1.54
N LEU A 113 0.71 12.71 -2.13
CA LEU A 113 0.91 12.10 -3.44
C LEU A 113 0.18 12.84 -4.56
N GLY A 114 -0.96 13.48 -4.25
CA GLY A 114 -1.77 14.20 -5.23
C GLY A 114 -1.05 15.37 -5.90
N ILE A 115 -0.05 15.97 -5.25
CA ILE A 115 0.70 17.11 -5.80
C ILE A 115 1.45 16.75 -7.09
N PHE A 116 1.92 15.51 -7.24
CA PHE A 116 2.61 15.07 -8.46
C PHE A 116 1.66 15.03 -9.66
N LEU A 117 0.43 14.55 -9.47
CA LEU A 117 -0.61 14.58 -10.50
C LEU A 117 -1.07 16.01 -10.78
N ALA A 118 -1.23 16.83 -9.74
CA ALA A 118 -1.60 18.23 -9.90
C ALA A 118 -0.58 19.00 -10.77
N LEU A 119 0.71 18.81 -10.46
CA LEU A 119 1.80 19.41 -11.19
C LEU A 119 1.88 18.90 -12.63
N ALA A 120 1.74 17.59 -12.84
CA ALA A 120 1.71 17.00 -14.18
C ALA A 120 0.58 17.60 -15.04
N LEU A 121 -0.62 17.72 -14.48
CA LEU A 121 -1.78 18.31 -15.17
C LEU A 121 -1.55 19.76 -15.60
N LEU A 122 -0.91 20.58 -14.77
CA LEU A 122 -0.58 21.96 -15.14
C LEU A 122 0.55 22.03 -16.16
N LYS A 123 1.57 21.17 -16.03
CA LYS A 123 2.75 21.18 -16.90
C LYS A 123 2.43 20.72 -18.33
N GLN A 124 1.61 19.68 -18.47
CA GLN A 124 1.35 19.03 -19.75
C GLN A 124 0.16 19.63 -20.52
N ASN A 125 -0.61 20.54 -19.93
CA ASN A 125 -1.84 21.03 -20.55
C ASN A 125 -1.69 22.43 -21.16
N GLU A 126 -1.76 22.50 -22.49
CA GLU A 126 -1.67 23.75 -23.27
C GLU A 126 -2.85 24.70 -23.03
N LYS A 127 -4.01 24.17 -22.62
CA LYS A 127 -5.26 24.93 -22.42
C LYS A 127 -5.36 25.59 -21.03
N LYS A 128 -4.31 25.52 -20.21
CA LYS A 128 -4.21 26.13 -18.87
C LYS A 128 -5.37 25.73 -17.95
N LEU A 129 -5.44 24.44 -17.61
CA LEU A 129 -6.39 23.94 -16.60
C LEU A 129 -6.21 24.69 -15.27
N ARG A 130 -7.32 24.96 -14.58
CA ARG A 130 -7.28 25.43 -13.18
C ARG A 130 -7.31 24.21 -12.28
N VAL A 131 -6.27 24.03 -11.49
CA VAL A 131 -6.12 22.88 -10.61
C VAL A 131 -5.96 23.37 -9.18
N ALA A 132 -6.73 22.78 -8.26
CA ALA A 132 -6.56 22.98 -6.83
C ALA A 132 -6.18 21.68 -6.11
N VAL A 133 -5.33 21.78 -5.10
CA VAL A 133 -4.96 20.69 -4.19
C VAL A 133 -5.42 21.06 -2.78
N VAL A 134 -6.13 20.14 -2.13
CA VAL A 134 -6.60 20.28 -0.74
C VAL A 134 -5.78 19.38 0.16
N GLU A 135 -5.30 19.94 1.27
CA GLU A 135 -4.61 19.19 2.31
C GLU A 135 -5.13 19.60 3.69
N ARG A 136 -5.38 18.61 4.55
CA ARG A 136 -5.93 18.82 5.90
C ARG A 136 -4.94 19.53 6.80
N GLY A 137 -3.65 19.30 6.60
CA GLY A 137 -2.55 19.98 7.30
C GLY A 137 -1.76 20.89 6.36
N PRO A 138 -0.51 21.23 6.72
CA PRO A 138 0.46 21.69 5.75
C PRO A 138 0.83 20.54 4.82
N LEU A 139 0.95 20.85 3.52
CA LEU A 139 1.48 19.94 2.52
C LEU A 139 3.01 19.94 2.65
N VAL A 140 3.50 19.03 3.50
CA VAL A 140 4.93 18.85 3.76
C VAL A 140 5.26 17.37 3.74
N GLY A 141 6.33 17.00 3.05
CA GLY A 141 6.83 15.64 3.09
C GLY A 141 7.39 15.28 4.46
N ARG A 142 7.35 13.99 4.78
CA ARG A 142 7.91 13.48 6.04
C ARG A 142 9.44 13.48 5.98
N GLU A 143 10.07 13.50 7.15
CA GLU A 143 11.52 13.36 7.27
C GLU A 143 11.99 11.94 6.92
N GLN A 144 11.10 10.94 6.89
CA GLN A 144 11.42 9.57 6.50
C GLN A 144 11.52 9.43 4.98
N GLU A 145 12.59 8.79 4.52
CA GLU A 145 12.83 8.50 3.11
C GLU A 145 11.69 7.68 2.48
N TRP A 146 11.49 7.91 1.18
CA TRP A 146 10.84 6.94 0.30
C TRP A 146 11.90 6.15 -0.42
N ASN A 147 11.80 4.83 -0.37
CA ASN A 147 12.66 3.94 -1.12
C ASN A 147 12.04 3.64 -2.48
N ILE A 148 12.84 3.77 -3.54
CA ILE A 148 12.43 3.56 -4.93
C ILE A 148 13.66 3.16 -5.77
N SER A 149 13.48 2.72 -7.01
CA SER A 149 14.58 2.58 -7.96
C SER A 149 14.82 3.88 -8.74
N ARG A 150 16.05 4.08 -9.25
CA ARG A 150 16.40 5.23 -10.08
C ARG A 150 15.56 5.30 -11.37
N GLU A 151 15.25 4.13 -11.96
CA GLU A 151 14.42 4.03 -13.16
C GLU A 151 12.98 4.51 -12.91
N GLU A 152 12.34 4.06 -11.82
CA GLU A 152 10.99 4.50 -11.49
C GLU A 152 10.92 5.99 -11.14
N LEU A 153 11.95 6.51 -10.46
CA LEU A 153 12.02 7.94 -10.15
C LEU A 153 12.24 8.80 -11.42
N GLY A 154 12.97 8.27 -12.40
CA GLY A 154 13.27 8.92 -13.67
C GLY A 154 12.04 9.37 -14.46
N VAL A 155 10.87 8.77 -14.24
CA VAL A 155 9.58 9.18 -14.84
C VAL A 155 9.29 10.68 -14.64
N LEU A 156 9.68 11.24 -13.48
CA LEU A 156 9.48 12.66 -13.17
C LEU A 156 10.30 13.60 -14.07
N VAL A 157 11.38 13.11 -14.68
CA VAL A 157 12.27 13.84 -15.58
C VAL A 157 11.98 13.43 -17.02
N ASP A 158 12.19 12.15 -17.35
CA ASP A 158 12.28 11.67 -18.73
C ASP A 158 10.92 11.64 -19.43
N THR A 159 9.86 11.27 -18.71
CA THR A 159 8.52 11.12 -19.29
C THR A 159 7.68 12.38 -19.12
N LEU A 160 7.75 13.02 -17.96
CA LEU A 160 6.84 14.12 -17.61
C LEU A 160 7.50 15.50 -17.64
N GLY A 161 8.83 15.59 -17.63
CA GLY A 161 9.56 16.86 -17.62
C GLY A 161 9.18 17.78 -16.45
N LEU A 162 8.83 17.21 -15.29
CA LEU A 162 8.44 17.97 -14.10
C LEU A 162 9.66 18.52 -13.35
N PHE A 163 10.77 17.78 -13.42
CA PHE A 163 12.04 18.10 -12.79
C PHE A 163 13.17 18.04 -13.82
N SER A 164 14.23 18.81 -13.60
CA SER A 164 15.54 18.50 -14.20
C SER A 164 16.22 17.34 -13.45
N ALA A 165 17.23 16.74 -14.08
CA ALA A 165 18.04 15.71 -13.41
C ALA A 165 18.68 16.24 -12.11
N ASP A 166 19.21 17.47 -12.13
CA ASP A 166 19.84 18.09 -10.95
C ASP A 166 18.84 18.35 -9.83
N GLU A 167 17.65 18.86 -10.15
CA GLU A 167 16.60 19.11 -9.14
C GLU A 167 16.14 17.82 -8.47
N LEU A 168 16.10 16.73 -9.23
CA LEU A 168 15.72 15.41 -8.73
C LEU A 168 16.84 14.80 -7.87
N GLU A 169 18.10 14.96 -8.27
CA GLU A 169 19.26 14.48 -7.50
C GLU A 169 19.38 15.21 -6.15
N GLU A 170 19.02 16.50 -6.06
CA GLU A 170 18.92 17.21 -4.77
C GLU A 170 17.88 16.59 -3.80
N CYS A 171 16.91 15.85 -4.33
CA CYS A 171 15.92 15.12 -3.54
C CYS A 171 16.41 13.73 -3.12
N VAL A 172 17.53 13.23 -3.66
CA VAL A 172 18.12 11.96 -3.26
C VAL A 172 18.95 12.18 -1.99
N ARG A 173 18.75 11.31 -0.99
CA ARG A 173 19.54 11.29 0.25
C ARG A 173 20.65 10.26 0.23
N GLY A 174 20.47 9.20 -0.53
CA GLY A 174 21.47 8.16 -0.68
C GLY A 174 21.03 7.12 -1.69
N GLU A 175 22.03 6.50 -2.32
CA GLU A 175 21.89 5.31 -3.13
C GLU A 175 22.79 4.24 -2.53
N PHE A 176 22.27 3.03 -2.36
CA PHE A 176 22.99 1.94 -1.74
C PHE A 176 22.74 0.64 -2.49
N ASN A 177 23.73 -0.24 -2.50
CA ASN A 177 23.64 -1.57 -3.07
C ASN A 177 24.66 -2.46 -2.34
N PRO A 178 24.39 -3.77 -2.19
CA PRO A 178 23.21 -4.48 -2.65
C PRO A 178 22.00 -4.28 -1.73
N MET A 179 20.82 -4.66 -2.23
CA MET A 179 19.69 -5.04 -1.41
C MET A 179 19.73 -6.54 -1.15
N ARG A 180 19.41 -6.94 0.07
CA ARG A 180 19.50 -8.33 0.52
C ARG A 180 18.11 -8.91 0.71
N ILE A 181 17.99 -10.20 0.40
CA ILE A 181 16.78 -10.99 0.57
C ILE A 181 17.19 -12.29 1.26
N ALA A 182 16.53 -12.65 2.35
CA ALA A 182 16.75 -13.97 2.95
C ALA A 182 15.61 -14.40 3.87
N PHE A 183 15.42 -15.70 4.01
CA PHE A 183 14.40 -16.25 4.89
C PHE A 183 14.95 -17.48 5.62
N GLY A 184 14.87 -17.49 6.94
CA GLY A 184 15.31 -18.61 7.78
C GLY A 184 14.61 -18.64 9.13
N ALA A 185 14.64 -19.79 9.79
CA ALA A 185 14.11 -19.94 11.14
C ALA A 185 15.01 -19.28 12.20
N SER A 186 16.21 -18.89 11.82
CA SER A 186 17.18 -18.16 12.63
C SER A 186 17.99 -17.21 11.76
N MET A 187 18.70 -16.26 12.39
CA MET A 187 19.60 -15.36 11.68
C MET A 187 20.70 -16.11 10.93
N ALA A 188 21.22 -17.21 11.49
CA ALA A 188 22.26 -18.02 10.85
C ALA A 188 21.74 -18.72 9.58
N GLU A 189 20.51 -19.25 9.62
CA GLU A 189 19.88 -19.86 8.45
C GLU A 189 19.59 -18.84 7.36
N ALA A 190 19.03 -17.68 7.73
CA ALA A 190 18.75 -16.60 6.79
C ALA A 190 20.05 -16.14 6.11
N GLN A 191 21.11 -15.89 6.89
CA GLN A 191 22.40 -15.48 6.35
C GLN A 191 23.00 -16.51 5.37
N ALA A 192 22.89 -17.80 5.68
CA ALA A 192 23.42 -18.87 4.83
C ALA A 192 22.70 -18.97 3.47
N ALA A 193 21.46 -18.49 3.39
CA ALA A 193 20.63 -18.54 2.18
C ALA A 193 20.43 -17.16 1.53
N GLN A 194 21.21 -16.15 1.94
CA GLN A 194 21.06 -14.78 1.48
C GLN A 194 21.26 -14.64 -0.04
N LEU A 195 20.37 -13.87 -0.64
CA LEU A 195 20.44 -13.43 -2.03
C LEU A 195 20.66 -11.92 -2.06
N GLU A 196 21.31 -11.46 -3.12
CA GLU A 196 21.57 -10.04 -3.36
C GLU A 196 20.91 -9.62 -4.66
N VAL A 197 20.25 -8.47 -4.62
CA VAL A 197 19.68 -7.79 -5.78
C VAL A 197 20.19 -6.36 -5.82
N ARG A 198 20.24 -5.79 -7.02
CA ARG A 198 20.66 -4.41 -7.25
C ARG A 198 19.54 -3.62 -7.87
N ASN A 199 19.53 -2.32 -7.62
CA ASN A 199 18.64 -1.34 -8.28
C ASN A 199 17.15 -1.54 -8.00
N VAL A 200 16.79 -2.07 -6.83
CA VAL A 200 15.40 -2.25 -6.38
C VAL A 200 15.25 -1.58 -5.03
N LEU A 201 14.37 -0.59 -4.88
CA LEU A 201 14.18 0.19 -3.63
C LEU A 201 15.50 0.75 -3.02
N ASN A 202 16.50 0.92 -3.87
CA ASN A 202 17.89 1.14 -3.49
C ASN A 202 18.26 2.63 -3.37
N LEU A 203 17.30 3.50 -3.69
CA LEU A 203 17.42 4.95 -3.66
C LEU A 203 16.52 5.50 -2.55
N GLY A 204 17.12 6.13 -1.55
CA GLY A 204 16.41 6.85 -0.50
C GLY A 204 16.13 8.30 -0.94
N VAL A 205 14.87 8.60 -1.24
CA VAL A 205 14.41 9.93 -1.68
C VAL A 205 13.81 10.69 -0.51
N ALA A 206 14.11 11.99 -0.41
CA ALA A 206 13.65 12.94 0.59
C ALA A 206 12.24 13.46 0.24
N PRO A 207 11.15 12.99 0.89
CA PRO A 207 9.80 13.43 0.53
C PRO A 207 9.57 14.89 0.89
N ASP A 208 10.19 15.37 1.96
CA ASP A 208 10.19 16.79 2.38
C ASP A 208 10.70 17.71 1.27
N ARG A 209 11.84 17.39 0.65
CA ARG A 209 12.40 18.15 -0.47
C ARG A 209 11.58 18.00 -1.74
N LEU A 210 11.23 16.77 -2.09
CA LEU A 210 10.53 16.47 -3.33
C LEU A 210 9.14 17.12 -3.35
N ILE A 211 8.37 17.01 -2.25
CA ILE A 211 7.06 17.66 -2.12
C ILE A 211 7.21 19.19 -2.09
N ALA A 212 8.20 19.74 -1.38
CA ALA A 212 8.41 21.19 -1.34
C ALA A 212 8.71 21.76 -2.74
N LYS A 213 9.57 21.10 -3.53
CA LYS A 213 9.85 21.49 -4.92
C LYS A 213 8.61 21.33 -5.81
N SER A 214 7.88 20.22 -5.69
CA SER A 214 6.61 20.01 -6.42
C SER A 214 5.59 21.12 -6.12
N LYS A 215 5.44 21.49 -4.84
CA LYS A 215 4.57 22.57 -4.38
C LYS A 215 4.96 23.91 -5.00
N ALA A 216 6.24 24.29 -4.90
CA ALA A 216 6.73 25.55 -5.44
C ALA A 216 6.51 25.65 -6.96
N LYS A 217 6.79 24.56 -7.71
CA LYS A 217 6.53 24.49 -9.15
C LYS A 217 5.04 24.55 -9.48
N PHE A 218 4.20 23.86 -8.70
CA PHE A 218 2.75 23.86 -8.88
C PHE A 218 2.17 25.27 -8.70
N GLU A 219 2.56 25.97 -7.64
CA GLU A 219 2.15 27.36 -7.38
C GLU A 219 2.68 28.31 -8.47
N ALA A 220 3.92 28.13 -8.92
CA ALA A 220 4.50 28.94 -10.01
C ALA A 220 3.77 28.77 -11.36
N LEU A 221 3.14 27.61 -11.58
CA LEU A 221 2.27 27.35 -12.75
C LEU A 221 0.82 27.82 -12.55
N GLY A 222 0.51 28.50 -11.44
CA GLY A 222 -0.82 29.04 -11.14
C GLY A 222 -1.76 28.05 -10.44
N GLY A 223 -1.24 26.94 -9.94
CA GLY A 223 -1.99 25.99 -9.11
C GLY A 223 -2.42 26.61 -7.78
N VAL A 224 -3.60 26.22 -7.30
CA VAL A 224 -4.14 26.71 -6.02
C VAL A 224 -3.96 25.67 -4.93
N LEU A 225 -3.19 25.97 -3.90
CA LEU A 225 -3.01 25.10 -2.75
C LEU A 225 -3.89 25.54 -1.57
N LEU A 226 -4.71 24.63 -1.07
CA LEU A 226 -5.61 24.81 0.08
C LEU A 226 -5.11 23.96 1.25
N GLU A 227 -4.03 24.40 1.91
CA GLU A 227 -3.55 23.80 3.16
C GLU A 227 -4.47 24.14 4.33
N PHE A 228 -4.50 23.29 5.35
CA PHE A 228 -5.41 23.42 6.50
C PHE A 228 -6.89 23.43 6.09
N HIS A 229 -7.26 22.66 5.07
CA HIS A 229 -8.64 22.48 4.63
C HIS A 229 -9.02 21.00 4.68
N GLU A 230 -10.03 20.68 5.47
CA GLU A 230 -10.54 19.32 5.62
C GLU A 230 -11.71 19.08 4.66
N PHE A 231 -11.64 18.00 3.88
CA PHE A 231 -12.76 17.56 3.06
C PHE A 231 -13.95 17.21 3.95
N VAL A 232 -15.11 17.82 3.67
CA VAL A 232 -16.35 17.53 4.39
C VAL A 232 -17.26 16.68 3.54
N LYS A 233 -17.61 17.12 2.33
CA LYS A 233 -18.49 16.39 1.39
C LYS A 233 -18.35 16.95 -0.03
N THR A 234 -18.85 16.22 -1.02
CA THR A 234 -19.00 16.68 -2.40
C THR A 234 -20.38 16.34 -2.96
N ASP A 235 -21.05 17.35 -3.50
CA ASP A 235 -22.34 17.23 -4.17
C ASP A 235 -22.09 17.19 -5.70
N LEU A 236 -22.49 16.11 -6.36
CA LEU A 236 -22.27 15.87 -7.79
C LEU A 236 -23.48 16.29 -8.61
N TYR A 237 -23.26 17.21 -9.54
CA TYR A 237 -24.25 17.74 -10.48
C TYR A 237 -23.99 17.23 -11.90
N ASP A 238 -24.95 17.45 -12.80
CA ASP A 238 -24.84 16.99 -14.19
C ASP A 238 -23.62 17.60 -14.92
N HIS A 239 -23.25 18.85 -14.59
CA HIS A 239 -22.17 19.62 -15.24
C HIS A 239 -21.00 20.01 -14.30
N GLY A 240 -20.91 19.42 -13.11
CA GLY A 240 -19.82 19.72 -12.18
C GLY A 240 -20.04 19.12 -10.80
N SER A 241 -19.21 19.55 -9.85
CA SER A 241 -19.25 19.13 -8.45
C SER A 241 -19.10 20.36 -7.55
N VAL A 242 -19.65 20.29 -6.35
CA VAL A 242 -19.54 21.30 -5.31
C VAL A 242 -18.98 20.63 -4.07
N THR A 243 -17.72 20.90 -3.77
CA THR A 243 -17.03 20.32 -2.61
C THR A 243 -17.02 21.31 -1.47
N LEU A 244 -17.54 20.90 -0.31
CA LEU A 244 -17.49 21.65 0.92
C LEU A 244 -16.22 21.30 1.69
N LEU A 245 -15.45 22.33 2.05
CA LEU A 245 -14.25 22.20 2.85
C LEU A 245 -14.40 22.97 4.16
N LYS A 246 -13.92 22.38 5.25
CA LYS A 246 -13.82 23.04 6.55
C LYS A 246 -12.42 23.65 6.67
N LYS A 247 -12.34 24.96 6.90
CA LYS A 247 -11.10 25.66 7.21
C LYS A 247 -10.67 25.27 8.63
N LEU A 248 -9.43 24.85 8.78
CA LEU A 248 -8.83 24.52 10.06
C LEU A 248 -7.89 25.66 10.48
N GLY A 249 -7.89 26.01 11.77
CA GLY A 249 -6.93 26.97 12.31
C GLY A 249 -5.49 26.50 12.05
N ARG A 250 -4.61 27.41 11.61
CA ARG A 250 -3.19 27.12 11.42
C ARG A 250 -2.58 26.68 12.74
N ARG A 251 -1.96 25.50 12.77
CA ARG A 251 -1.33 24.91 13.96
C ARG A 251 0.19 24.95 13.80
N LYS A 252 0.92 25.28 14.87
CA LYS A 252 2.40 25.39 14.82
C LYS A 252 3.11 24.04 14.70
N ASP A 253 2.50 22.93 15.13
CA ASP A 253 3.15 21.62 15.25
C ASP A 253 2.51 20.51 14.39
N VAL A 254 2.21 20.79 13.13
CA VAL A 254 1.64 19.77 12.22
C VAL A 254 2.72 19.25 11.29
N ARG A 255 3.22 18.04 11.59
CA ARG A 255 4.04 17.24 10.66
C ARG A 255 3.14 16.26 9.90
N SER A 256 3.60 15.79 8.75
CA SER A 256 2.92 14.75 7.98
C SER A 256 2.75 13.48 8.82
N GLN A 257 1.60 12.84 8.66
CA GLN A 257 1.24 11.66 9.42
C GLN A 257 2.14 10.48 9.02
N GLY A 258 2.42 9.60 10.00
CA GLY A 258 3.13 8.34 9.78
C GLY A 258 2.49 7.49 8.67
N ALA A 259 3.21 6.47 8.23
CA ALA A 259 2.99 5.77 6.96
C ALA A 259 1.56 5.25 6.71
N GLY A 260 0.72 5.06 7.74
CA GLY A 260 -0.64 4.55 7.61
C GLY A 260 -1.78 5.57 7.70
N GLY A 261 -1.57 6.89 7.84
CA GLY A 261 -2.68 7.88 7.88
C GLY A 261 -3.71 7.71 9.02
N ALA A 262 -3.46 6.81 9.97
CA ALA A 262 -4.39 6.45 11.05
C ALA A 262 -4.27 7.35 12.30
N SER A 263 -3.27 8.23 12.36
CA SER A 263 -3.13 9.15 13.50
C SER A 263 -4.17 10.27 13.39
N GLN A 264 -5.25 10.17 14.15
CA GLN A 264 -6.15 11.29 14.34
C GLN A 264 -5.36 12.44 14.98
N PHE A 265 -5.43 13.65 14.42
CA PHE A 265 -5.04 14.84 15.15
C PHE A 265 -5.99 14.99 16.34
N GLU A 266 -5.45 15.01 17.56
CA GLU A 266 -6.21 15.40 18.73
C GLU A 266 -6.82 16.81 18.55
N SER A 267 -7.92 17.01 19.27
CA SER A 267 -8.73 18.21 19.25
C SER A 267 -8.09 19.33 20.11
N VAL A 268 -7.80 20.43 19.41
CA VAL A 268 -7.86 21.87 19.80
C VAL A 268 -7.36 22.30 21.20
N GLU A 269 -6.30 23.10 21.20
CA GLU A 269 -6.32 24.40 21.90
C GLU A 269 -6.82 25.50 20.93
N LYS A 270 -7.77 26.33 21.38
CA LYS A 270 -8.44 27.36 20.58
C LYS A 270 -7.46 28.51 20.29
N GLY A 271 -7.18 28.77 19.00
CA GLY A 271 -6.34 29.88 18.58
C GLY A 271 -6.70 30.48 17.20
N ALA A 272 -7.42 31.61 17.24
CA ALA A 272 -7.29 32.83 16.43
C ALA A 272 -7.44 32.88 14.89
N ALA A 273 -7.83 31.83 14.16
CA ALA A 273 -8.29 31.98 12.76
C ALA A 273 -9.66 31.32 12.59
N GLY A 274 -10.66 32.11 12.16
CA GLY A 274 -12.08 31.75 12.23
C GLY A 274 -12.41 30.39 11.61
N ASP A 275 -13.02 29.53 12.42
CA ASP A 275 -13.71 28.32 11.97
C ASP A 275 -14.73 28.73 10.89
N GLY A 276 -14.50 28.30 9.66
CA GLY A 276 -15.31 28.68 8.52
C GLY A 276 -15.34 27.57 7.47
N PHE A 277 -16.26 27.67 6.53
CA PHE A 277 -16.35 26.76 5.40
C PHE A 277 -16.03 27.51 4.13
N CYS A 278 -15.36 26.86 3.18
CA CYS A 278 -15.30 27.33 1.81
C CYS A 278 -15.84 26.25 0.87
N THR A 279 -16.17 26.68 -0.35
CA THR A 279 -16.73 25.80 -1.36
C THR A 279 -15.84 25.81 -2.58
N VAL A 280 -15.62 24.64 -3.17
CA VAL A 280 -14.88 24.49 -4.42
C VAL A 280 -15.79 23.86 -5.47
N ASN A 281 -16.05 24.61 -6.53
CA ASN A 281 -16.71 24.09 -7.73
C ASN A 281 -15.65 23.48 -8.64
N ALA A 282 -15.82 22.22 -9.03
CA ALA A 282 -14.90 21.50 -9.91
C ALA A 282 -15.60 20.70 -11.00
N ARG A 283 -14.97 20.50 -12.16
CA ARG A 283 -15.48 19.57 -13.19
C ARG A 283 -15.17 18.12 -12.86
N LEU A 284 -14.00 17.88 -12.24
CA LEU A 284 -13.51 16.59 -11.76
C LEU A 284 -12.96 16.72 -10.33
N VAL A 285 -13.33 15.79 -9.45
CA VAL A 285 -12.72 15.58 -8.15
C VAL A 285 -11.80 14.36 -8.23
N VAL A 286 -10.57 14.49 -7.79
CA VAL A 286 -9.62 13.40 -7.66
C VAL A 286 -9.46 13.07 -6.18
N ASP A 287 -9.82 11.85 -5.80
CA ASP A 287 -9.62 11.32 -4.46
C ASP A 287 -8.23 10.71 -4.34
N ALA A 288 -7.34 11.41 -3.64
CA ALA A 288 -5.98 11.02 -3.30
C ALA A 288 -5.74 11.04 -1.77
N MET A 289 -6.81 10.91 -0.96
CA MET A 289 -6.74 10.99 0.51
C MET A 289 -6.24 9.69 1.19
N GLY A 290 -6.07 8.62 0.42
CA GLY A 290 -5.45 7.36 0.83
C GLY A 290 -6.42 6.33 1.44
N ASN A 291 -5.86 5.36 2.18
CA ASN A 291 -6.58 4.18 2.70
C ASN A 291 -7.74 4.49 3.67
N PHE A 292 -7.87 5.74 4.12
CA PHE A 292 -8.93 6.21 5.01
C PHE A 292 -9.85 7.24 4.34
N SER A 293 -9.76 7.40 3.01
CA SER A 293 -10.61 8.31 2.25
C SER A 293 -12.09 8.03 2.51
N PRO A 294 -12.89 9.02 2.97
CA PRO A 294 -14.32 8.84 3.17
C PRO A 294 -15.08 8.61 1.85
N ILE A 295 -14.58 9.15 0.73
CA ILE A 295 -15.15 8.93 -0.60
C ILE A 295 -14.96 7.47 -1.02
N MET A 296 -13.75 6.94 -0.86
CA MET A 296 -13.43 5.54 -1.16
C MET A 296 -14.24 4.58 -0.29
N LEU A 297 -14.34 4.83 1.02
CA LEU A 297 -15.13 4.00 1.93
C LEU A 297 -16.61 4.00 1.54
N GLN A 298 -17.18 5.15 1.18
CA GLN A 298 -18.54 5.19 0.66
C GLN A 298 -18.69 4.42 -0.66
N ALA A 299 -17.76 4.57 -1.60
CA ALA A 299 -17.78 3.84 -2.88
C ALA A 299 -17.77 2.32 -2.67
N ARG A 300 -16.91 1.80 -1.76
CA ARG A 300 -16.90 0.37 -1.40
C ARG A 300 -18.26 -0.09 -0.89
N ARG A 301 -18.84 0.65 0.06
CA ARG A 301 -20.16 0.36 0.63
C ARG A 301 -21.25 0.33 -0.45
N GLN A 302 -21.24 1.26 -1.39
CA GLN A 302 -22.25 1.35 -2.47
C GLN A 302 -22.07 0.30 -3.58
N ASN A 303 -20.83 -0.15 -3.83
CA ASN A 303 -20.56 -1.21 -4.81
C ASN A 303 -20.91 -2.62 -4.28
N GLY A 304 -21.46 -2.73 -3.06
CA GLY A 304 -21.68 -4.01 -2.40
C GLY A 304 -20.37 -4.74 -2.03
N ARG A 305 -19.23 -4.03 -2.06
CA ARG A 305 -17.95 -4.57 -1.63
C ARG A 305 -17.83 -4.42 -0.12
N GLY A 306 -17.31 -5.44 0.56
CA GLY A 306 -17.10 -5.40 2.01
C GLY A 306 -16.18 -4.24 2.41
N LEU A 307 -16.48 -3.62 3.56
CA LEU A 307 -15.57 -2.68 4.24
C LEU A 307 -14.51 -3.41 5.08
N ALA A 308 -14.61 -4.73 5.18
CA ALA A 308 -13.59 -5.60 5.75
C ALA A 308 -12.42 -5.72 4.76
N PRO A 309 -11.18 -5.40 5.16
CA PRO A 309 -10.02 -5.68 4.32
C PRO A 309 -9.79 -7.19 4.20
N ASP A 310 -9.35 -7.63 3.01
CA ASP A 310 -8.96 -9.03 2.75
C ASP A 310 -7.63 -9.41 3.42
N GLY A 311 -6.79 -8.42 3.68
CA GLY A 311 -5.51 -8.56 4.36
C GLY A 311 -5.05 -7.22 4.91
N VAL A 312 -4.22 -7.26 5.95
CA VAL A 312 -3.64 -6.09 6.59
C VAL A 312 -2.14 -6.33 6.78
N CYS A 313 -1.31 -5.37 6.40
CA CYS A 313 0.09 -5.34 6.82
C CYS A 313 0.23 -4.47 8.07
N LEU A 314 0.65 -5.07 9.17
CA LEU A 314 0.96 -4.38 10.42
C LEU A 314 2.46 -4.09 10.45
N VAL A 315 2.86 -2.82 10.60
CA VAL A 315 4.27 -2.42 10.61
C VAL A 315 4.62 -1.64 11.87
N VAL A 316 5.82 -1.89 12.38
CA VAL A 316 6.51 -1.10 13.40
C VAL A 316 7.96 -0.90 12.98
N GLY A 317 8.61 0.15 13.45
CA GLY A 317 9.99 0.41 13.10
C GLY A 317 10.54 1.67 13.72
N THR A 318 11.85 1.83 13.60
CA THR A 318 12.59 3.00 14.08
C THR A 318 13.66 3.37 13.06
N CYS A 319 14.12 4.61 13.13
CA CYS A 319 15.44 4.93 12.61
C CYS A 319 16.31 5.34 13.78
N ALA A 320 17.50 4.77 13.81
CA ALA A 320 18.47 5.02 14.84
C ALA A 320 19.86 5.24 14.24
N ASP A 321 20.70 5.95 14.97
CA ASP A 321 22.14 5.82 14.81
C ASP A 321 22.68 4.72 15.70
N ASN A 322 23.90 4.31 15.41
CA ASN A 322 24.65 3.41 16.27
C ASN A 322 25.82 4.18 16.88
N ALA A 323 26.11 3.96 18.16
CA ALA A 323 27.20 4.62 18.88
C ALA A 323 28.59 4.29 18.29
N GLY A 324 28.70 3.16 17.58
CA GLY A 324 29.85 2.77 16.77
C GLY A 324 29.45 2.51 15.32
N PRO A 325 30.39 2.09 14.46
CA PRO A 325 30.05 1.70 13.09
C PRO A 325 29.00 0.57 13.11
N TRP A 326 28.12 0.56 12.11
CA TRP A 326 27.25 -0.59 11.88
C TRP A 326 28.10 -1.83 11.62
N ASP A 327 27.57 -3.00 12.00
CA ASP A 327 28.25 -4.26 11.71
C ASP A 327 28.46 -4.40 10.18
N VAL A 328 29.64 -4.87 9.78
CA VAL A 328 30.03 -5.01 8.38
C VAL A 328 29.03 -5.83 7.55
N ARG A 329 28.27 -6.71 8.20
CA ARG A 329 27.21 -7.49 7.53
C ARG A 329 26.05 -6.63 7.06
N VAL A 330 25.76 -5.50 7.71
CA VAL A 330 24.60 -4.64 7.40
C VAL A 330 25.00 -3.26 6.89
N ASP A 331 26.26 -2.86 7.10
CA ASP A 331 26.77 -1.57 6.68
C ASP A 331 26.70 -1.37 5.16
N GLY A 332 26.26 -0.19 4.72
CA GLY A 332 26.12 0.19 3.30
C GLY A 332 25.10 -0.61 2.46
N SER A 333 24.45 -1.64 3.01
CA SER A 333 23.45 -2.48 2.32
C SER A 333 22.04 -2.26 2.85
N GLY A 334 21.03 -2.55 2.04
CA GLY A 334 19.63 -2.60 2.50
C GLY A 334 19.10 -4.02 2.58
N ASP A 335 18.05 -4.22 3.34
CA ASP A 335 17.26 -5.46 3.44
C ASP A 335 15.90 -5.21 2.79
N LEU A 336 15.67 -5.86 1.66
CA LEU A 336 14.44 -5.68 0.88
C LEU A 336 13.29 -6.45 1.51
N ILE A 337 13.56 -7.67 1.93
CA ILE A 337 12.66 -8.47 2.75
C ILE A 337 13.50 -9.58 3.41
N TYR A 338 13.42 -9.65 4.72
CA TYR A 338 14.18 -10.60 5.53
C TYR A 338 13.25 -11.33 6.51
N SER A 339 13.55 -12.57 6.84
CA SER A 339 12.89 -13.30 7.93
C SER A 339 13.92 -14.11 8.70
N ILE A 340 13.89 -14.00 10.03
CA ILE A 340 14.90 -14.58 10.93
C ILE A 340 14.27 -15.46 12.02
N THR A 341 12.97 -15.75 11.89
CA THR A 341 12.21 -16.56 12.84
C THR A 341 11.29 -17.52 12.08
N PRO A 342 10.95 -18.68 12.65
CA PRO A 342 9.78 -19.43 12.21
C PRO A 342 8.50 -18.60 12.44
N VAL A 343 7.37 -19.13 11.98
CA VAL A 343 6.05 -18.68 12.42
C VAL A 343 5.97 -18.79 13.94
N ALA A 344 5.66 -17.66 14.59
CA ALA A 344 5.46 -17.59 16.03
C ALA A 344 4.25 -16.71 16.32
N ASN A 345 3.52 -16.99 17.40
CA ASN A 345 2.32 -16.23 17.78
C ASN A 345 1.30 -16.08 16.63
N GLN A 346 1.17 -17.13 15.80
CA GLN A 346 0.31 -17.20 14.61
C GLN A 346 0.56 -16.09 13.59
N ARG A 347 1.83 -15.69 13.44
CA ARG A 347 2.28 -14.71 12.46
C ARG A 347 3.69 -15.04 11.98
N GLN A 348 4.01 -14.64 10.75
CA GLN A 348 5.38 -14.59 10.26
C GLN A 348 5.89 -13.15 10.43
N TYR A 349 7.08 -13.00 11.00
CA TYR A 349 7.75 -11.71 11.07
C TYR A 349 8.64 -11.54 9.85
N PHE A 350 8.51 -10.38 9.22
CA PHE A 350 9.36 -9.92 8.15
C PHE A 350 10.06 -8.64 8.57
N TRP A 351 11.22 -8.40 7.99
CA TRP A 351 12.04 -7.24 8.26
C TRP A 351 12.45 -6.55 6.98
N GLU A 352 12.53 -5.24 7.06
CA GLU A 352 13.09 -4.36 6.04
C GLU A 352 14.05 -3.40 6.72
N ALA A 353 15.15 -3.06 6.06
CA ALA A 353 16.07 -2.09 6.60
C ALA A 353 16.80 -1.32 5.51
N PHE A 354 16.97 -0.02 5.70
CA PHE A 354 17.58 0.85 4.71
C PHE A 354 18.56 1.80 5.39
N PRO A 355 19.75 2.02 4.80
CA PRO A 355 20.61 3.13 5.20
C PRO A 355 19.82 4.46 5.16
N ALA A 356 19.97 5.25 6.21
CA ALA A 356 19.35 6.56 6.35
C ALA A 356 20.40 7.67 6.27
N ALA A 357 19.96 8.91 6.00
CA ALA A 357 20.87 10.04 5.95
C ALA A 357 21.62 10.27 7.27
N GLY A 358 22.89 10.66 7.18
CA GLY A 358 23.71 10.97 8.34
C GLY A 358 24.16 9.74 9.15
N GLY A 359 24.34 8.59 8.49
CA GLY A 359 24.91 7.37 9.08
C GLY A 359 23.92 6.50 9.85
N GLY A 360 22.66 6.91 9.96
CA GLY A 360 21.62 6.13 10.62
C GLY A 360 21.13 4.96 9.77
N ARG A 361 20.30 4.10 10.37
CA ARG A 361 19.60 3.01 9.67
C ARG A 361 18.15 3.00 10.08
N THR A 362 17.27 2.90 9.07
CA THR A 362 15.83 2.72 9.31
C THR A 362 15.50 1.25 9.20
N THR A 363 14.87 0.71 10.23
CA THR A 363 14.58 -0.71 10.35
C THR A 363 13.11 -0.91 10.70
N TYR A 364 12.41 -1.69 9.89
CA TYR A 364 11.02 -2.08 10.05
C TYR A 364 10.91 -3.56 10.37
N MET A 365 9.88 -3.89 11.13
CA MET A 365 9.34 -5.24 11.25
C MET A 365 7.85 -5.20 10.93
N PHE A 366 7.39 -6.17 10.14
CA PHE A 366 6.01 -6.25 9.72
C PHE A 366 5.50 -7.67 9.60
N SER A 367 4.17 -7.81 9.59
CA SER A 367 3.48 -9.07 9.36
C SER A 367 2.25 -8.87 8.50
N TYR A 368 2.00 -9.81 7.59
CA TYR A 368 0.73 -9.92 6.87
C TYR A 368 -0.28 -10.69 7.72
N LEU A 369 -1.40 -10.05 8.01
CA LEU A 369 -2.45 -10.54 8.91
C LEU A 369 -3.82 -10.42 8.23
N ASP A 370 -4.82 -11.06 8.81
CA ASP A 370 -6.22 -10.66 8.64
C ASP A 370 -6.59 -9.58 9.69
N ALA A 371 -7.83 -9.10 9.63
CA ALA A 371 -8.37 -8.08 10.53
C ALA A 371 -9.18 -8.67 11.70
N GLU A 372 -8.84 -9.87 12.17
CA GLU A 372 -9.59 -10.51 13.26
C GLU A 372 -9.27 -9.92 14.63
N ALA A 373 -10.26 -9.91 15.54
CA ALA A 373 -10.17 -9.33 16.89
C ALA A 373 -8.98 -9.86 17.71
N GLY A 374 -8.62 -11.14 17.55
CA GLY A 374 -7.53 -11.80 18.29
C GLY A 374 -6.12 -11.45 17.80
N ARG A 375 -5.96 -10.59 16.79
CA ARG A 375 -4.64 -10.15 16.30
C ARG A 375 -3.96 -9.21 17.30
N PRO A 376 -2.61 -9.15 17.34
CA PRO A 376 -1.89 -8.30 18.28
C PRO A 376 -2.19 -6.80 18.07
N SER A 377 -1.92 -6.01 19.10
CA SER A 377 -1.78 -4.56 19.04
C SER A 377 -0.48 -4.15 18.34
N LEU A 378 -0.40 -2.90 17.87
CA LEU A 378 0.85 -2.28 17.42
C LEU A 378 1.86 -2.19 18.57
N ILE A 379 1.40 -2.02 19.81
CA ILE A 379 2.28 -1.95 20.99
C ILE A 379 2.96 -3.30 21.21
N GLU A 380 2.21 -4.41 21.19
CA GLU A 380 2.77 -5.77 21.28
C GLU A 380 3.74 -6.07 20.14
N MET A 381 3.40 -5.65 18.91
CA MET A 381 4.30 -5.79 17.76
C MET A 381 5.61 -5.01 17.97
N PHE A 382 5.56 -3.86 18.65
CA PHE A 382 6.73 -3.05 18.97
C PHE A 382 7.59 -3.65 20.09
N GLU A 383 6.99 -4.36 21.05
CA GLU A 383 7.75 -5.12 22.06
C GLU A 383 8.53 -6.25 21.38
N ASP A 384 7.87 -7.04 20.52
CA ASP A 384 8.52 -8.07 19.70
C ASP A 384 9.69 -7.49 18.87
N TYR A 385 9.49 -6.29 18.30
CA TYR A 385 10.50 -5.60 17.51
C TYR A 385 11.75 -5.31 18.32
N PHE A 386 11.63 -4.74 19.52
CA PHE A 386 12.79 -4.44 20.34
C PHE A 386 13.46 -5.69 20.90
N ASP A 387 12.72 -6.78 21.11
CA ASP A 387 13.28 -8.05 21.56
C ASP A 387 14.12 -8.72 20.48
N MET A 388 13.70 -8.64 19.21
CA MET A 388 14.38 -9.28 18.08
C MET A 388 15.41 -8.38 17.39
N MET A 389 15.29 -7.06 17.51
CA MET A 389 16.17 -6.06 16.89
C MET A 389 17.67 -6.34 17.09
N PRO A 390 18.16 -6.65 18.31
CA PRO A 390 19.59 -6.92 18.53
C PRO A 390 20.15 -8.04 17.64
N ALA A 391 19.38 -9.12 17.50
CA ALA A 391 19.78 -10.25 16.67
C ALA A 391 19.75 -9.91 15.17
N TYR A 392 18.76 -9.11 14.75
CA TYR A 392 18.59 -8.73 13.35
C TYR A 392 19.65 -7.73 12.86
N GLN A 393 19.96 -6.70 13.65
CA GLN A 393 20.89 -5.63 13.28
C GLN A 393 22.32 -5.83 13.82
N TYR A 394 22.58 -6.95 14.50
CA TYR A 394 23.89 -7.25 15.12
C TYR A 394 24.40 -6.14 16.05
N THR A 395 23.49 -5.59 16.85
CA THR A 395 23.78 -4.48 17.78
C THR A 395 23.06 -4.71 19.11
N THR A 396 23.23 -3.81 20.07
CA THR A 396 22.45 -3.78 21.31
C THR A 396 21.55 -2.55 21.33
N LEU A 397 20.42 -2.62 22.03
CA LEU A 397 19.52 -1.46 22.13
C LEU A 397 20.20 -0.25 22.80
N ASP A 398 21.08 -0.49 23.78
CA ASP A 398 21.81 0.58 24.48
C ASP A 398 22.84 1.28 23.58
N ALA A 399 23.26 0.65 22.49
CA ALA A 399 24.14 1.26 21.49
C ALA A 399 23.37 2.11 20.47
N LEU A 400 22.03 2.06 20.46
CA LEU A 400 21.21 2.74 19.47
C LEU A 400 20.69 4.08 19.99
N GLU A 401 20.91 5.14 19.21
CA GLU A 401 20.29 6.44 19.43
C GLU A 401 19.06 6.58 18.50
N PHE A 402 17.87 6.38 19.05
CA PHE A 402 16.63 6.43 18.26
C PHE A 402 16.26 7.86 17.88
N ARG A 403 16.24 8.14 16.58
CA ARG A 403 15.86 9.45 16.02
C ARG A 403 14.35 9.59 15.79
N ARG A 404 13.71 8.49 15.39
CA ARG A 404 12.29 8.46 14.99
C ARG A 404 11.70 7.06 15.12
N ALA A 405 10.38 7.00 15.30
CA ALA A 405 9.62 5.76 15.28
C ALA A 405 8.50 5.82 14.25
N LEU A 406 8.16 4.64 13.74
CA LEU A 406 7.30 4.43 12.58
C LEU A 406 6.36 3.28 12.88
N PHE A 407 5.09 3.46 12.58
CA PHE A 407 4.07 2.45 12.83
C PHE A 407 2.82 2.74 12.04
N GLY A 408 2.06 1.70 11.78
CA GLY A 408 0.77 1.79 11.11
C GLY A 408 0.27 0.43 10.68
N PHE A 409 -0.92 0.46 10.08
CA PHE A 409 -1.49 -0.71 9.43
C PHE A 409 -1.98 -0.31 8.05
N PHE A 410 -1.81 -1.21 7.09
CA PHE A 410 -2.18 -1.00 5.70
C PHE A 410 -3.22 -2.01 5.28
N PRO A 411 -4.50 -1.61 5.12
CA PRO A 411 -5.51 -2.49 4.59
C PRO A 411 -5.28 -2.76 3.09
N SER A 412 -5.55 -3.99 2.67
CA SER A 412 -5.52 -4.42 1.28
C SER A 412 -6.83 -5.14 0.93
N TYR A 413 -7.26 -5.03 -0.32
CA TYR A 413 -8.52 -5.57 -0.80
C TYR A 413 -8.30 -6.27 -2.14
N LYS A 414 -8.79 -7.51 -2.27
CA LYS A 414 -8.69 -8.30 -3.51
C LYS A 414 -9.49 -7.68 -4.63
N ASP A 415 -10.62 -7.08 -4.27
CA ASP A 415 -11.45 -6.29 -5.16
C ASP A 415 -10.83 -4.90 -5.40
N SER A 416 -9.65 -4.89 -6.00
CA SER A 416 -8.91 -3.70 -6.42
C SER A 416 -8.47 -3.83 -7.89
N PRO A 417 -8.42 -2.74 -8.66
CA PRO A 417 -8.72 -1.36 -8.27
C PRO A 417 -10.18 -1.15 -7.90
N LEU A 418 -10.44 -0.12 -7.09
CA LEU A 418 -11.80 0.26 -6.71
C LEU A 418 -12.59 0.65 -7.96
N SER A 419 -13.76 0.05 -8.14
CA SER A 419 -14.64 0.41 -9.24
C SER A 419 -15.20 1.83 -9.04
N SER A 420 -15.16 2.66 -10.08
CA SER A 420 -15.71 4.01 -10.07
C SER A 420 -17.22 3.94 -9.84
N SER A 421 -17.65 4.45 -8.70
CA SER A 421 -19.06 4.52 -8.30
C SER A 421 -19.72 5.85 -8.67
N PHE A 422 -18.94 6.84 -9.10
CA PHE A 422 -19.38 8.23 -9.13
C PHE A 422 -18.92 8.92 -10.41
N ASP A 423 -19.87 9.58 -11.08
CA ASP A 423 -19.52 10.54 -12.13
C ASP A 423 -18.63 11.63 -11.52
N ARG A 424 -17.62 12.08 -12.26
CA ARG A 424 -16.72 13.17 -11.89
C ARG A 424 -15.86 12.92 -10.65
N ILE A 425 -15.73 11.67 -10.20
CA ILE A 425 -14.77 11.29 -9.16
C ILE A 425 -13.82 10.22 -9.70
N LEU A 426 -12.52 10.48 -9.58
CA LEU A 426 -11.46 9.53 -9.90
C LEU A 426 -10.65 9.23 -8.64
N HIS A 427 -10.51 7.96 -8.28
CA HIS A 427 -9.65 7.55 -7.18
C HIS A 427 -8.22 7.31 -7.69
N VAL A 428 -7.21 7.80 -6.99
CA VAL A 428 -5.78 7.61 -7.32
C VAL A 428 -4.97 7.29 -6.07
N GLY A 429 -3.75 6.76 -6.27
CA GLY A 429 -2.89 6.33 -5.16
C GLY A 429 -3.59 5.31 -4.26
N ASP A 430 -3.37 5.40 -2.96
CA ASP A 430 -3.93 4.46 -1.98
C ASP A 430 -5.48 4.45 -1.96
N SER A 431 -6.14 5.57 -2.28
CA SER A 431 -7.61 5.63 -2.41
C SER A 431 -8.15 4.70 -3.50
N SER A 432 -7.34 4.39 -4.52
CA SER A 432 -7.75 3.53 -5.64
C SER A 432 -7.53 2.03 -5.38
N GLY A 433 -6.67 1.68 -4.42
CA GLY A 433 -6.21 0.30 -4.21
C GLY A 433 -5.29 -0.22 -5.32
N LEU A 434 -4.65 0.65 -6.12
CA LEU A 434 -3.72 0.27 -7.19
C LEU A 434 -2.35 -0.21 -6.70
N GLN A 435 -2.03 -0.04 -5.41
CA GLN A 435 -0.80 -0.53 -4.80
C GLN A 435 -0.77 -2.07 -4.69
N SER A 436 0.43 -2.64 -4.72
CA SER A 436 0.62 -4.08 -4.52
C SER A 436 0.26 -4.49 -3.08
N PRO A 437 -0.44 -5.62 -2.89
CA PRO A 437 -0.71 -6.18 -1.56
C PRO A 437 0.54 -6.77 -0.89
N LEU A 438 1.69 -6.82 -1.59
CA LEU A 438 3.00 -7.22 -1.05
C LEU A 438 3.79 -6.00 -0.56
N SER A 439 4.18 -5.10 -1.45
CA SER A 439 5.07 -3.98 -1.09
C SER A 439 4.37 -2.81 -0.40
N PHE A 440 3.04 -2.65 -0.61
CA PHE A 440 2.29 -1.44 -0.23
C PHE A 440 2.91 -0.11 -0.73
N GLY A 441 3.73 -0.17 -1.79
CA GLY A 441 4.48 0.98 -2.33
C GLY A 441 3.63 1.97 -3.12
N GLY A 442 2.88 2.85 -2.43
CA GLY A 442 1.98 3.82 -3.06
C GLY A 442 2.68 4.87 -3.94
N PHE A 443 3.89 5.30 -3.60
CA PHE A 443 4.65 6.29 -4.39
C PHE A 443 5.10 5.72 -5.74
N GLY A 444 5.75 4.55 -5.75
CA GLY A 444 6.16 3.88 -7.00
C GLY A 444 4.96 3.53 -7.88
N ALA A 445 3.85 3.04 -7.29
CA ALA A 445 2.61 2.77 -8.01
C ALA A 445 2.01 4.05 -8.64
N LEU A 446 2.04 5.19 -7.94
CA LEU A 446 1.60 6.46 -8.51
C LEU A 446 2.48 6.87 -9.70
N LEU A 447 3.81 6.88 -9.54
CA LEU A 447 4.71 7.33 -10.60
C LEU A 447 4.54 6.52 -11.88
N ARG A 448 4.43 5.18 -11.76
CA ARG A 448 4.13 4.31 -12.90
C ARG A 448 2.87 4.72 -13.64
N HIS A 449 1.83 5.17 -12.94
CA HIS A 449 0.55 5.52 -13.54
C HIS A 449 0.40 7.01 -13.89
N LEU A 450 1.38 7.85 -13.54
CA LEU A 450 1.23 9.30 -13.55
C LEU A 450 0.99 9.86 -14.96
N ASP A 451 1.74 9.37 -15.96
CA ASP A 451 1.58 9.76 -17.37
C ASP A 451 0.17 9.44 -17.90
N ARG A 452 -0.25 8.18 -17.79
CA ARG A 452 -1.57 7.76 -18.29
C ARG A 452 -2.72 8.49 -17.59
N LEU A 453 -2.59 8.78 -16.30
CA LEU A 453 -3.59 9.52 -15.53
C LEU A 453 -3.65 10.97 -16.02
N CYS A 454 -2.51 11.64 -16.15
CA CYS A 454 -2.44 13.03 -16.62
C CYS A 454 -3.01 13.19 -18.03
N SER A 455 -2.53 12.36 -18.97
CA SER A 455 -2.98 12.31 -20.35
C SER A 455 -4.48 12.01 -20.44
N GLY A 456 -4.96 10.99 -19.72
CA GLY A 456 -6.35 10.57 -19.73
C GLY A 456 -7.31 11.61 -19.13
N ILE A 457 -6.93 12.24 -18.01
CA ILE A 457 -7.72 13.33 -17.40
C ILE A 457 -7.79 14.53 -18.34
N SER A 458 -6.68 14.89 -18.98
CA SER A 458 -6.65 16.01 -19.95
C SER A 458 -7.62 15.76 -21.11
N ILE A 459 -7.56 14.58 -21.74
CA ILE A 459 -8.49 14.21 -22.82
C ILE A 459 -9.95 14.23 -22.32
N ALA A 460 -10.21 13.73 -21.11
CA ALA A 460 -11.56 13.68 -20.55
C ALA A 460 -12.15 15.07 -20.29
N LEU A 461 -11.34 16.03 -19.85
CA LEU A 461 -11.75 17.41 -19.60
C LEU A 461 -11.88 18.24 -20.88
N GLU A 462 -11.14 17.90 -21.93
CA GLU A 462 -11.22 18.56 -23.23
C GLU A 462 -12.45 18.15 -24.04
N GLU A 463 -13.01 16.99 -23.73
CA GLU A 463 -14.23 16.51 -24.37
C GLU A 463 -15.43 17.38 -23.92
N PRO A 464 -16.11 18.07 -24.84
CA PRO A 464 -17.07 19.13 -24.51
C PRO A 464 -18.40 18.62 -23.92
N SER A 465 -18.75 17.35 -24.12
CA SER A 465 -20.01 16.79 -23.61
C SER A 465 -19.93 16.22 -22.19
N ASP A 466 -18.76 16.32 -21.54
CA ASP A 466 -18.45 15.70 -20.24
C ASP A 466 -18.74 14.19 -20.17
N ARG A 467 -18.88 13.52 -21.33
CA ARG A 467 -19.16 12.09 -21.41
C ARG A 467 -18.02 11.27 -20.84
N LEU A 468 -16.80 11.77 -20.98
CA LEU A 468 -15.60 11.15 -20.44
C LEU A 468 -15.38 11.39 -18.94
N LEU A 469 -16.23 12.22 -18.30
CA LEU A 469 -16.25 12.41 -16.84
C LEU A 469 -17.30 11.52 -16.16
N LYS A 470 -17.94 10.60 -16.89
CA LYS A 470 -18.85 9.59 -16.32
C LYS A 470 -18.06 8.48 -15.65
N ALA A 471 -18.67 7.85 -14.63
CA ALA A 471 -18.02 6.80 -13.84
C ALA A 471 -17.38 5.69 -14.71
N SER A 472 -18.11 5.22 -15.74
CA SER A 472 -17.62 4.19 -16.66
C SER A 472 -16.44 4.62 -17.53
N ALA A 473 -16.35 5.90 -17.89
CA ALA A 473 -15.22 6.43 -18.64
C ALA A 473 -14.00 6.64 -17.73
N LEU A 474 -14.21 7.22 -16.54
CA LEU A 474 -13.14 7.39 -15.55
C LEU A 474 -12.54 6.06 -15.09
N GLN A 475 -13.35 4.99 -15.02
CA GLN A 475 -12.86 3.64 -14.73
C GLN A 475 -11.78 3.17 -15.71
N ALA A 476 -11.82 3.62 -16.97
CA ALA A 476 -10.82 3.23 -17.97
C ALA A 476 -9.40 3.73 -17.63
N LEU A 477 -9.28 4.76 -16.78
CA LEU A 477 -7.99 5.29 -16.31
C LEU A 477 -7.36 4.45 -15.19
N THR A 478 -8.16 3.65 -14.49
CA THR A 478 -7.73 2.76 -13.42
C THR A 478 -8.10 1.31 -13.76
N PRO A 479 -7.54 0.74 -14.84
CA PRO A 479 -7.93 -0.59 -15.31
C PRO A 479 -7.49 -1.68 -14.34
N TYR A 480 -8.19 -2.81 -14.42
CA TYR A 480 -7.80 -4.05 -13.75
C TYR A 480 -6.37 -4.47 -14.13
N GLN A 481 -5.56 -4.86 -13.13
CA GLN A 481 -4.17 -5.24 -13.30
C GLN A 481 -3.95 -6.69 -12.86
N PRO A 482 -4.00 -7.67 -13.78
CA PRO A 482 -3.74 -9.06 -13.44
C PRO A 482 -2.31 -9.28 -12.93
N SER A 483 -1.33 -8.50 -13.41
CA SER A 483 0.06 -8.49 -12.90
C SER A 483 0.15 -8.26 -11.38
N LEU A 484 -0.70 -7.40 -10.83
CA LEU A 484 -0.80 -7.20 -9.37
C LEU A 484 -1.72 -8.24 -8.72
N SER A 485 -2.81 -8.62 -9.39
CA SER A 485 -3.80 -9.53 -8.79
C SER A 485 -3.24 -10.92 -8.52
N VAL A 486 -2.31 -11.40 -9.35
CA VAL A 486 -1.62 -12.68 -9.12
C VAL A 486 -0.74 -12.69 -7.86
N THR A 487 -0.37 -11.52 -7.32
CA THR A 487 0.48 -11.43 -6.12
C THR A 487 -0.27 -11.78 -4.83
N TRP A 488 -1.62 -11.78 -4.86
CA TRP A 488 -2.45 -12.21 -3.73
C TRP A 488 -2.18 -13.64 -3.27
N LEU A 489 -1.76 -14.53 -4.16
CA LEU A 489 -1.37 -15.89 -3.78
C LEU A 489 -0.18 -15.87 -2.83
N PHE A 490 0.82 -15.04 -3.12
CA PHE A 490 2.02 -14.89 -2.30
C PHE A 490 1.69 -14.24 -0.96
N GLN A 491 0.89 -13.17 -0.95
CA GLN A 491 0.46 -12.56 0.31
C GLN A 491 -0.31 -13.57 1.18
N ARG A 492 -1.20 -14.37 0.55
CA ARG A 492 -1.96 -15.40 1.24
C ARG A 492 -1.07 -16.51 1.80
N SER A 493 0.00 -16.91 1.09
CA SER A 493 0.95 -17.91 1.59
C SER A 493 1.88 -17.37 2.68
N MET A 494 2.06 -16.05 2.77
CA MET A 494 2.80 -15.36 3.84
C MET A 494 1.96 -15.09 5.10
N CYS A 495 0.63 -15.28 5.03
CA CYS A 495 -0.30 -14.99 6.12
C CYS A 495 -0.75 -16.28 6.83
N VAL A 496 -0.58 -16.31 8.15
CA VAL A 496 -1.02 -17.41 9.01
C VAL A 496 -2.34 -17.00 9.66
N LYS A 497 -3.43 -17.75 9.40
CA LYS A 497 -4.75 -17.46 10.00
C LYS A 497 -4.74 -17.71 11.52
N LEU A 498 -5.63 -17.03 12.23
CA LEU A 498 -5.93 -17.41 13.60
C LEU A 498 -6.50 -18.83 13.64
N ASP A 499 -6.07 -19.56 14.67
CA ASP A 499 -6.34 -20.96 14.96
C ASP A 499 -5.95 -21.94 13.83
N GLN A 500 -5.10 -21.49 12.90
CA GLN A 500 -4.53 -22.37 11.89
C GLN A 500 -3.58 -23.38 12.53
N ASP A 501 -3.77 -24.67 12.22
CA ASP A 501 -2.83 -25.72 12.62
C ASP A 501 -1.50 -25.55 11.85
N VAL A 502 -0.53 -24.88 12.48
CA VAL A 502 0.80 -24.66 11.93
C VAL A 502 1.66 -25.91 12.16
N ARG A 503 1.48 -26.91 11.29
CA ARG A 503 2.26 -28.16 11.34
C ARG A 503 3.72 -27.98 10.95
N ASN A 504 3.98 -27.03 10.04
CA ASN A 504 5.31 -26.64 9.60
C ASN A 504 5.47 -25.15 9.85
N GLU A 505 6.10 -24.81 10.97
CA GLU A 505 6.37 -23.42 11.37
C GLU A 505 7.34 -22.70 10.43
N ASN A 506 8.10 -23.44 9.63
CA ASN A 506 9.04 -22.89 8.64
C ASN A 506 8.48 -22.82 7.22
N LEU A 507 7.20 -23.16 7.03
CA LEU A 507 6.58 -23.22 5.70
C LEU A 507 6.77 -21.91 4.93
N VAL A 508 6.50 -20.77 5.57
CA VAL A 508 6.60 -19.45 4.92
C VAL A 508 8.04 -19.18 4.47
N ASN A 509 9.02 -19.39 5.36
CA ASN A 509 10.43 -19.21 5.05
C ASN A 509 10.88 -20.13 3.90
N GLN A 510 10.50 -21.41 3.92
CA GLN A 510 10.83 -22.37 2.88
C GLN A 510 10.24 -21.97 1.53
N VAL A 511 8.96 -21.59 1.48
CA VAL A 511 8.29 -21.15 0.24
C VAL A 511 9.03 -19.95 -0.36
N LEU A 512 9.32 -18.95 0.46
CA LEU A 512 9.96 -17.73 -0.03
C LEU A 512 11.40 -17.98 -0.43
N GLN A 513 12.19 -18.65 0.41
CA GLN A 513 13.59 -18.92 0.13
C GLN A 513 13.75 -19.73 -1.17
N THR A 514 12.97 -20.79 -1.37
CA THR A 514 13.03 -21.58 -2.60
C THR A 514 12.56 -20.77 -3.80
N THR A 515 11.46 -20.02 -3.67
CA THR A 515 10.95 -19.18 -4.78
C THR A 515 11.98 -18.14 -5.22
N PHE A 516 12.56 -17.40 -4.27
CA PHE A 516 13.55 -16.37 -4.56
C PHE A 516 14.87 -16.94 -5.07
N LEU A 517 15.32 -18.09 -4.55
CA LEU A 517 16.50 -18.78 -5.03
C LEU A 517 16.33 -19.22 -6.49
N GLU A 518 15.20 -19.83 -6.85
CA GLU A 518 14.92 -20.24 -8.22
C GLU A 518 14.79 -19.05 -9.17
N MET A 519 14.13 -17.96 -8.75
CA MET A 519 14.08 -16.72 -9.55
C MET A 519 15.48 -16.11 -9.74
N SER A 520 16.32 -16.14 -8.70
CA SER A 520 17.70 -15.63 -8.77
C SER A 520 18.53 -16.42 -9.78
N LYS A 521 18.39 -17.75 -9.84
CA LYS A 521 19.06 -18.60 -10.86
C LYS A 521 18.65 -18.25 -12.29
N MET A 522 17.44 -17.73 -12.49
CA MET A 522 16.95 -17.28 -13.81
C MET A 522 17.41 -15.87 -14.20
N GLY A 523 18.05 -15.14 -13.28
CA GLY A 523 18.59 -13.81 -13.51
C GLY A 523 17.61 -12.66 -13.28
N THR A 524 18.12 -11.45 -13.45
CA THR A 524 17.43 -10.20 -13.12
C THR A 524 16.15 -9.96 -13.94
N GLY A 525 16.08 -10.47 -15.18
CA GLY A 525 14.88 -10.37 -16.02
C GLY A 525 13.66 -11.14 -15.50
N VAL A 526 13.81 -11.99 -14.47
CA VAL A 526 12.69 -12.62 -13.75
C VAL A 526 12.55 -12.02 -12.35
N LEU A 527 13.65 -11.93 -11.62
CA LEU A 527 13.64 -11.51 -10.21
C LEU A 527 13.25 -10.04 -10.02
N VAL A 528 13.83 -9.12 -10.78
CA VAL A 528 13.63 -7.68 -10.59
C VAL A 528 12.19 -7.24 -10.90
N PRO A 529 11.56 -7.66 -12.03
CA PRO A 529 10.16 -7.33 -12.29
C PRO A 529 9.20 -7.82 -11.21
N PHE A 530 9.49 -8.98 -10.59
CA PHE A 530 8.69 -9.48 -9.49
C PHE A 530 8.80 -8.58 -8.25
N LEU A 531 10.02 -8.15 -7.92
CA LEU A 531 10.29 -7.30 -6.76
C LEU A 531 9.79 -5.85 -6.90
N GLN A 532 9.60 -5.36 -8.13
CA GLN A 532 9.10 -4.02 -8.43
C GLN A 532 7.58 -3.99 -8.73
N ASP A 533 6.85 -5.06 -8.41
CA ASP A 533 5.41 -5.16 -8.65
C ASP A 533 5.00 -4.94 -10.12
N VAL A 534 5.84 -5.39 -11.06
CA VAL A 534 5.58 -5.42 -12.51
C VAL A 534 5.67 -6.86 -13.01
N VAL A 535 4.98 -7.77 -12.32
CA VAL A 535 5.01 -9.21 -12.59
C VAL A 535 4.57 -9.49 -14.03
N GLN A 536 5.45 -10.14 -14.79
CA GLN A 536 5.18 -10.54 -16.16
C GLN A 536 4.85 -12.02 -16.26
N ALA A 537 3.93 -12.36 -17.18
CA ALA A 537 3.46 -13.74 -17.37
C ALA A 537 4.62 -14.75 -17.51
N GLY A 538 5.55 -14.50 -18.43
CA GLY A 538 6.67 -15.42 -18.69
C GLY A 538 7.68 -15.53 -17.54
N GLY A 539 7.85 -14.47 -16.74
CA GLY A 539 8.66 -14.54 -15.52
C GLY A 539 7.99 -15.43 -14.46
N LEU A 540 6.72 -15.16 -14.19
CA LEU A 540 5.92 -15.91 -13.22
C LEU A 540 5.77 -17.40 -13.59
N THR A 541 5.47 -17.72 -14.86
CA THR A 541 5.36 -19.12 -15.31
C THR A 541 6.64 -19.90 -15.05
N ARG A 542 7.80 -19.31 -15.38
CA ARG A 542 9.10 -19.95 -15.16
C ARG A 542 9.36 -20.17 -13.66
N ALA A 543 9.09 -19.16 -12.83
CA ALA A 543 9.24 -19.26 -11.38
C ALA A 543 8.37 -20.39 -10.79
N LEU A 544 7.10 -20.48 -11.20
CA LEU A 544 6.19 -21.52 -10.72
C LEU A 544 6.61 -22.93 -11.16
N VAL A 545 7.06 -23.10 -12.40
CA VAL A 545 7.55 -24.38 -12.90
C VAL A 545 8.81 -24.81 -12.15
N ALA A 546 9.77 -23.89 -11.99
CA ALA A 546 11.01 -24.19 -11.26
C ALA A 546 10.73 -24.54 -9.79
N MET A 547 9.84 -23.80 -9.12
CA MET A 547 9.40 -24.11 -7.76
C MET A 547 8.79 -25.51 -7.66
N THR A 548 7.96 -25.88 -8.64
CA THR A 548 7.32 -27.21 -8.68
C THR A 548 8.34 -28.34 -8.89
N VAL A 549 9.37 -28.10 -9.70
CA VAL A 549 10.46 -29.06 -9.93
C VAL A 549 11.39 -29.15 -8.72
N ALA A 550 11.70 -28.01 -8.09
CA ALA A 550 12.59 -27.94 -6.94
C ALA A 550 11.98 -28.58 -5.69
N ASP A 551 10.70 -28.30 -5.40
CA ASP A 551 10.02 -28.84 -4.24
C ASP A 551 8.49 -28.96 -4.44
N LEU A 552 8.07 -30.09 -5.04
CA LEU A 552 6.65 -30.40 -5.22
C LEU A 552 5.90 -30.52 -3.88
N GLY A 553 6.56 -31.00 -2.83
CA GLY A 553 5.95 -31.15 -1.50
C GLY A 553 5.57 -29.82 -0.89
N LEU A 554 6.41 -28.81 -1.08
CA LEU A 554 6.18 -27.44 -0.64
C LEU A 554 5.04 -26.76 -1.42
N VAL A 555 4.96 -26.98 -2.73
CA VAL A 555 3.84 -26.50 -3.56
C VAL A 555 2.51 -27.10 -3.08
N LEU A 556 2.47 -28.40 -2.78
CA LEU A 556 1.27 -29.05 -2.25
C LEU A 556 0.85 -28.49 -0.89
N GLN A 557 1.81 -28.14 -0.02
CA GLN A 557 1.53 -27.46 1.25
C GLN A 557 0.94 -26.06 1.02
N VAL A 558 1.49 -25.28 0.10
CA VAL A 558 0.92 -23.96 -0.26
C VAL A 558 -0.50 -24.11 -0.80
N MET A 559 -0.74 -25.06 -1.69
CA MET A 559 -2.08 -25.35 -2.21
C MET A 559 -3.07 -25.69 -1.09
N ALA A 560 -2.64 -26.42 -0.07
CA ALA A 560 -3.47 -26.72 1.10
C ALA A 560 -3.80 -25.46 1.93
N VAL A 561 -2.82 -24.57 2.15
CA VAL A 561 -3.00 -23.31 2.90
C VAL A 561 -3.91 -22.31 2.17
N VAL A 562 -3.76 -22.24 0.84
CA VAL A 562 -4.53 -21.35 -0.03
C VAL A 562 -5.95 -21.88 -0.23
N GLY A 563 -6.09 -23.20 -0.35
CA GLY A 563 -7.36 -23.88 -0.56
C GLY A 563 -7.88 -23.79 -2.01
N PRO A 564 -8.86 -24.64 -2.38
CA PRO A 564 -9.33 -24.76 -3.76
C PRO A 564 -9.96 -23.46 -4.30
N GLY A 565 -10.70 -22.72 -3.46
CA GLY A 565 -11.29 -21.44 -3.86
C GLY A 565 -10.23 -20.37 -4.17
N GLY A 566 -9.18 -20.30 -3.35
CA GLY A 566 -8.06 -19.37 -3.58
C GLY A 566 -7.28 -19.72 -4.85
N ILE A 567 -7.07 -21.01 -5.13
CA ILE A 567 -6.41 -21.48 -6.35
C ILE A 567 -7.24 -21.15 -7.58
N ALA A 568 -8.55 -21.42 -7.57
CA ALA A 568 -9.43 -21.13 -8.70
C ALA A 568 -9.48 -19.63 -9.02
N SER A 569 -9.60 -18.78 -7.99
CA SER A 569 -9.54 -17.31 -8.15
C SER A 569 -8.20 -16.86 -8.71
N TRP A 570 -7.08 -17.35 -8.16
CA TRP A 570 -5.75 -17.01 -8.66
C TRP A 570 -5.53 -17.45 -10.11
N TYR A 571 -6.00 -18.64 -10.47
CA TYR A 571 -5.89 -19.16 -11.83
C TYR A 571 -6.58 -18.25 -12.85
N ALA A 572 -7.75 -17.68 -12.50
CA ALA A 572 -8.42 -16.69 -13.36
C ALA A 572 -7.55 -15.44 -13.58
N HIS A 573 -6.91 -14.92 -12.53
CA HIS A 573 -5.99 -13.78 -12.65
C HIS A 573 -4.76 -14.12 -13.51
N TYR A 574 -4.22 -15.33 -13.36
CA TYR A 574 -3.08 -15.81 -14.15
C TYR A 574 -3.42 -15.97 -15.64
N MET A 575 -4.61 -16.50 -15.97
CA MET A 575 -5.07 -16.56 -17.36
C MET A 575 -5.29 -15.18 -17.95
N ALA A 576 -5.84 -14.24 -17.17
CA ALA A 576 -5.95 -12.84 -17.59
C ALA A 576 -4.57 -12.21 -17.84
N LEU A 577 -3.57 -12.50 -17.00
CA LEU A 577 -2.19 -12.04 -17.19
C LEU A 577 -1.60 -12.55 -18.51
N LEU A 578 -1.79 -13.84 -18.83
CA LEU A 578 -1.38 -14.42 -20.11
C LEU A 578 -2.07 -13.74 -21.29
N SER A 579 -3.38 -13.55 -21.22
CA SER A 579 -4.14 -12.85 -22.26
C SER A 579 -3.66 -11.41 -22.45
N TYR A 580 -3.45 -10.66 -21.37
CA TYR A 580 -2.99 -9.28 -21.42
C TYR A 580 -1.59 -9.18 -22.03
N ALA A 581 -0.69 -10.12 -21.71
CA ALA A 581 0.65 -10.16 -22.31
C ALA A 581 0.62 -10.37 -23.83
N VAL A 582 -0.30 -11.20 -24.33
CA VAL A 582 -0.50 -11.41 -25.77
C VAL A 582 -1.12 -10.17 -26.41
N LEU A 583 -2.22 -9.66 -25.83
CA LEU A 583 -2.94 -8.50 -26.36
C LEU A 583 -2.06 -7.24 -26.40
N SER A 584 -1.25 -7.01 -25.38
CA SER A 584 -0.31 -5.89 -25.34
C SER A 584 0.67 -5.93 -26.51
N ARG A 585 1.27 -7.10 -26.80
CA ARG A 585 2.20 -7.26 -27.92
C ARG A 585 1.53 -7.09 -29.29
N LEU A 586 0.28 -7.53 -29.43
CA LEU A 586 -0.47 -7.37 -30.67
C LEU A 586 -0.92 -5.92 -30.90
N ALA A 587 -1.21 -5.19 -29.83
CA ALA A 587 -1.66 -3.79 -29.90
C ALA A 587 -0.52 -2.80 -30.14
N GLU A 588 0.69 -3.10 -29.68
CA GLU A 588 1.89 -2.26 -29.77
C GLU A 588 2.14 -1.67 -31.19
N PRO A 589 2.21 -2.46 -32.28
CA PRO A 589 2.43 -1.91 -33.63
C PRO A 589 1.20 -1.18 -34.21
N LEU A 590 0.03 -1.36 -33.63
CA LEU A 590 -1.23 -0.79 -34.10
C LEU A 590 -1.58 0.52 -33.40
N GLN A 591 -0.98 0.81 -32.24
CA GLN A 591 -1.35 1.94 -31.40
C GLN A 591 -1.28 3.28 -32.14
N GLY A 592 -0.16 3.61 -32.77
CA GLY A 592 -0.01 4.87 -33.52
C GLY A 592 -1.03 5.00 -34.65
N LYS A 593 -1.15 3.97 -35.49
CA LYS A 593 -2.09 3.95 -36.62
C LYS A 593 -3.55 4.07 -36.19
N LEU A 594 -3.92 3.41 -35.09
CA LEU A 594 -5.29 3.45 -34.56
C LEU A 594 -5.62 4.83 -33.96
N LEU A 595 -4.68 5.46 -33.26
CA LEU A 595 -4.89 6.78 -32.67
C LEU A 595 -4.93 7.89 -33.71
N GLU A 596 -4.20 7.74 -34.81
CA GLU A 596 -4.20 8.67 -35.94
C GLU A 596 -5.39 8.50 -36.88
N SER A 597 -6.14 7.39 -36.77
CA SER A 597 -7.28 7.11 -37.65
C SER A 597 -8.31 8.26 -37.63
N PRO A 598 -8.68 8.82 -38.80
CA PRO A 598 -9.69 9.88 -38.88
C PRO A 598 -11.12 9.35 -38.68
N GLU A 599 -11.31 8.03 -38.78
CA GLU A 599 -12.64 7.39 -38.67
C GLU A 599 -13.13 7.28 -37.22
N LEU A 600 -12.23 7.38 -36.24
CA LEU A 600 -12.57 7.28 -34.82
C LEU A 600 -12.87 8.64 -34.22
N SER A 601 -14.02 8.76 -33.55
CA SER A 601 -14.32 9.94 -32.73
C SER A 601 -13.35 10.07 -31.54
N PRO A 602 -13.16 11.27 -30.97
CA PRO A 602 -12.31 11.47 -29.79
C PRO A 602 -12.68 10.56 -28.61
N VAL A 603 -13.97 10.31 -28.40
CA VAL A 603 -14.47 9.40 -27.35
C VAL A 603 -14.04 7.95 -27.64
N GLN A 604 -14.15 7.48 -28.88
CA GLN A 604 -13.69 6.14 -29.24
C GLN A 604 -12.17 6.00 -29.10
N LYS A 605 -11.40 7.02 -29.51
CA LYS A 605 -9.95 7.06 -29.33
C LYS A 605 -9.56 6.98 -27.86
N TYR A 606 -10.28 7.68 -26.98
CA TYR A 606 -10.07 7.61 -25.53
C TYR A 606 -10.24 6.18 -24.99
N PHE A 607 -11.34 5.51 -25.31
CA PHE A 607 -11.57 4.15 -24.81
C PHE A 607 -10.57 3.15 -25.41
N LEU A 608 -10.22 3.29 -26.68
CA LEU A 608 -9.24 2.44 -27.34
C LEU A 608 -7.84 2.61 -26.73
N LEU A 609 -7.39 3.86 -26.55
CA LEU A 609 -6.12 4.18 -25.91
C LEU A 609 -6.03 3.56 -24.51
N ASN A 610 -7.06 3.76 -23.69
CA ASN A 610 -7.08 3.26 -22.32
C ASN A 610 -7.20 1.73 -22.26
N THR A 611 -7.82 1.09 -23.26
CA THR A 611 -7.82 -0.38 -23.40
C THR A 611 -6.43 -0.92 -23.72
N ILE A 612 -5.71 -0.28 -24.64
CA ILE A 612 -4.32 -0.66 -24.97
C ILE A 612 -3.42 -0.48 -23.75
N ARG A 613 -3.53 0.66 -23.05
CA ARG A 613 -2.83 0.92 -21.78
C ARG A 613 -3.22 -0.12 -20.72
N ALA A 614 -4.48 -0.53 -20.62
CA ALA A 614 -4.88 -1.59 -19.68
C ALA A 614 -4.12 -2.89 -19.92
N TRP A 615 -3.95 -3.32 -21.18
CA TRP A 615 -3.18 -4.52 -21.51
C TRP A 615 -1.69 -4.36 -21.20
N GLN A 616 -1.11 -3.21 -21.54
CA GLN A 616 0.31 -2.93 -21.29
C GLN A 616 0.64 -2.97 -19.79
N TYR A 617 -0.05 -2.16 -18.99
CA TYR A 617 0.20 -2.07 -17.55
C TYR A 617 -0.23 -3.35 -16.81
N GLY A 618 -1.40 -3.90 -17.17
CA GLY A 618 -1.88 -5.14 -16.58
C GLY A 618 -1.03 -6.37 -16.90
N SER A 619 -0.15 -6.30 -17.91
CA SER A 619 0.83 -7.36 -18.21
C SER A 619 2.21 -7.15 -17.59
N GLY A 620 2.43 -6.04 -16.86
CA GLY A 620 3.74 -5.68 -16.31
C GLY A 620 4.77 -5.23 -17.36
N ARG A 621 4.30 -4.79 -18.55
CA ARG A 621 5.13 -4.28 -19.66
C ARG A 621 5.22 -2.75 -19.67
N ASP A 622 4.86 -2.11 -18.57
CA ASP A 622 5.01 -0.69 -18.32
C ASP A 622 6.46 -0.28 -17.99
N HIS A 623 7.33 -1.26 -17.69
CA HIS A 623 8.76 -1.06 -17.50
C HIS A 623 9.51 -1.15 -18.85
N GLY A 624 10.23 -0.08 -19.24
CA GLY A 624 11.08 -0.04 -20.44
C GLY A 624 10.40 0.34 -21.77
N ALA A 625 9.09 0.59 -21.80
CA ALA A 625 8.38 0.99 -23.03
C ALA A 625 8.70 2.42 -23.51
N THR A 626 9.47 3.20 -22.76
CA THR A 626 9.93 4.55 -23.12
C THR A 626 11.27 4.58 -23.87
N ARG A 627 11.81 3.44 -24.33
CA ARG A 627 13.07 3.37 -25.08
C ARG A 627 12.93 3.17 -26.60
N HIS A 628 11.85 3.64 -27.19
CA HIS A 628 11.73 3.72 -28.65
C HIS A 628 11.25 5.11 -29.08
N GLU A 629 12.16 6.07 -29.03
CA GLU A 629 12.30 7.13 -30.03
C GLU A 629 13.77 7.25 -30.43
#